data_AF-A0A7S3V681-F1
#
_entry.id   AF-A0A7S3V681-F1
#
_cell.length_a   1.000
_cell.length_b   1.000
_cell.length_c   1.000
_cell.angle_alpha   90.00
_cell.angle_beta   90.00
_cell.angle_gamma   90.00
#
_symmetry.space_group_name_H-M   'P 1'
#
loop_
_entity.id
_entity.type
_entity.pdbx_description
1 polymer ?
#
loop_
_entity_poly.entity_id
_entity_poly.type
_entity_poly.pdbx_seq_one_letter_code
_entity_poly.pdbx_strand_id
1 'polypeptide(L)'
;MPNYLFNAAVCCYNSIDPDDIKIGVKESTECLCLTSDCCLALKTNPYDVGMVTQSDEICKVGAYCCTLGLKKPKVLCSGASQCLCFKEVASLPFDSAFVGEPICAICFVKLYPTNDFGLAKTAPMCSAMSR
;
A
#
# COMPACT_ATOMS: atom_id res chain seq x y z
N MET A 1 -17.56 0.11 -9.98
CA MET A 1 -17.05 1.44 -10.36
C MET A 1 -15.54 1.37 -10.39
N PRO A 2 -14.88 2.16 -11.26
CA PRO A 2 -13.43 2.14 -11.37
C PRO A 2 -12.77 2.73 -10.11
N ASN A 3 -11.60 2.19 -9.72
CA ASN A 3 -10.73 2.83 -8.74
C ASN A 3 -10.05 4.05 -9.41
N TYR A 4 -10.31 5.25 -8.92
CA TYR A 4 -9.85 6.50 -9.54
C TYR A 4 -8.57 7.03 -8.91
N LEU A 5 -7.60 7.38 -9.73
CA LEU A 5 -6.35 8.00 -9.30
C LEU A 5 -6.62 9.43 -8.80
N PHE A 6 -6.20 9.74 -7.57
CA PHE A 6 -6.38 11.07 -6.97
C PHE A 6 -5.09 11.89 -6.96
N ASN A 7 -4.00 11.32 -6.44
CA ASN A 7 -2.70 11.98 -6.31
C ASN A 7 -1.60 10.95 -6.52
N ALA A 8 -0.47 11.31 -7.13
CA ALA A 8 0.63 10.37 -7.33
C ALA A 8 1.96 11.11 -7.54
N ALA A 9 3.04 10.52 -7.03
CA ALA A 9 4.38 11.05 -7.15
C ALA A 9 5.40 9.91 -7.33
N VAL A 10 5.85 9.72 -8.57
CA VAL A 10 6.90 8.78 -8.99
C VAL A 10 6.60 7.34 -8.60
N CYS A 11 6.87 6.95 -7.37
CA CYS A 11 6.77 5.57 -6.88
C CYS A 11 5.58 5.34 -5.95
N CYS A 12 4.74 6.35 -5.70
CA CYS A 12 3.55 6.21 -4.87
C CYS A 12 2.32 6.86 -5.50
N TYR A 13 1.15 6.34 -5.16
CA TYR A 13 -0.12 6.93 -5.54
C TYR A 13 -1.21 6.73 -4.48
N ASN A 14 -2.15 7.66 -4.48
CA ASN A 14 -3.40 7.64 -3.75
C ASN A 14 -4.54 7.54 -4.76
N SER A 15 -5.50 6.68 -4.45
CA SER A 15 -6.66 6.40 -5.29
C SER A 15 -7.92 6.23 -4.44
N ILE A 16 -9.07 6.37 -5.07
CA ILE A 16 -10.37 6.29 -4.43
C ILE A 16 -11.21 5.23 -5.15
N ASP A 17 -11.61 4.23 -4.38
CA ASP A 17 -12.50 3.16 -4.83
C ASP A 17 -13.82 3.23 -4.03
N PRO A 18 -14.88 3.81 -4.62
CA PRO A 18 -16.15 4.01 -3.92
C PRO A 18 -16.92 2.70 -3.64
N ASP A 19 -16.59 1.60 -4.34
CA ASP A 19 -17.26 0.32 -4.16
C ASP A 19 -16.54 -0.59 -3.15
N ASP A 20 -15.29 -0.29 -2.83
CA ASP A 20 -14.47 -1.05 -1.87
C ASP A 20 -14.21 -0.23 -0.61
N ILE A 21 -15.19 -0.21 0.28
CA ILE A 21 -15.14 0.51 1.55
C ILE A 21 -14.68 -0.43 2.66
N LYS A 22 -13.47 -0.21 3.19
CA LYS A 22 -12.97 -0.87 4.40
C LYS A 22 -13.19 -0.01 5.63
N ILE A 23 -14.00 -0.49 6.57
CA ILE A 23 -14.16 0.16 7.89
C ILE A 23 -12.94 -0.20 8.74
N GLY A 24 -12.15 0.80 9.11
CA GLY A 24 -10.85 0.63 9.76
C GLY A 24 -9.69 0.70 8.77
N VAL A 25 -8.48 0.49 9.25
CA VAL A 25 -7.25 0.57 8.44
C VAL A 25 -6.70 -0.83 8.22
N LYS A 26 -6.42 -1.17 6.96
CA LYS A 26 -5.56 -2.29 6.61
C LYS A 26 -4.32 -1.74 5.92
N GLU A 27 -3.16 -2.11 6.43
CA GLU A 27 -1.87 -1.64 5.91
C GLU A 27 -0.88 -2.78 5.91
N SER A 28 -0.03 -2.82 4.89
CA SER A 28 1.21 -3.59 4.87
C SER A 28 2.26 -2.75 4.16
N THR A 29 3.33 -2.42 4.88
CA THR A 29 4.41 -1.56 4.40
C THR A 29 5.77 -2.15 4.76
N GLU A 30 6.71 -2.02 3.83
CA GLU A 30 8.14 -2.23 4.00
C GLU A 30 8.82 -0.92 3.60
N CYS A 31 9.63 -0.36 4.49
CA CYS A 31 10.46 0.80 4.21
C CYS A 31 11.85 0.53 4.75
N LEU A 32 12.82 0.36 3.83
CA LEU A 32 14.19 -0.02 4.16
C LEU A 32 14.22 -1.31 5.00
N CYS A 33 14.64 -1.21 6.26
CA CYS A 33 14.75 -2.35 7.17
C CYS A 33 13.47 -2.61 7.98
N LEU A 34 12.46 -1.74 7.89
CA LEU A 34 11.26 -1.84 8.71
C LEU A 34 10.12 -2.43 7.91
N THR A 35 9.40 -3.38 8.51
CA THR A 35 8.11 -3.87 8.03
C THR A 35 7.05 -3.48 9.04
N SER A 36 5.90 -3.00 8.58
CA SER A 36 4.76 -2.70 9.44
C SER A 36 3.48 -3.19 8.80
N ASP A 37 2.64 -3.83 9.61
CA ASP A 37 1.32 -4.26 9.18
C ASP A 37 0.28 -3.78 10.19
N CYS A 38 -0.92 -3.45 9.72
CA CYS A 38 -2.06 -3.03 10.55
C CYS A 38 -3.34 -3.74 10.11
N CYS A 39 -4.09 -4.29 11.07
CA CYS A 39 -5.30 -5.09 10.84
C CYS A 39 -6.52 -4.52 11.59
N LEU A 40 -6.65 -3.19 11.65
CA LEU A 40 -7.80 -2.52 12.26
C LEU A 40 -9.08 -2.61 11.41
N ALA A 41 -8.99 -3.14 10.18
CA ALA A 41 -10.14 -3.36 9.33
C ALA A 41 -11.12 -4.38 9.92
N LEU A 42 -12.43 -4.18 9.69
CA LEU A 42 -13.42 -5.18 10.11
C LEU A 42 -13.16 -6.52 9.42
N LYS A 43 -13.37 -7.62 10.17
CA LYS A 43 -13.20 -9.01 9.71
C LYS A 43 -11.76 -9.40 9.36
N THR A 44 -10.74 -8.65 9.77
CA THR A 44 -9.36 -9.15 9.75
C THR A 44 -9.02 -9.86 11.05
N ASN A 45 -8.23 -10.93 10.94
CA ASN A 45 -7.73 -11.63 12.11
C ASN A 45 -6.73 -10.71 12.85
N PRO A 46 -6.78 -10.68 14.19
CA PRO A 46 -5.78 -9.96 14.97
C PRO A 46 -4.40 -10.59 14.81
N TYR A 47 -3.37 -9.80 15.07
CA TYR A 47 -2.00 -10.32 15.13
C TYR A 47 -1.68 -10.91 16.50
N ASP A 48 -0.70 -11.81 16.51
CA ASP A 48 -0.14 -12.36 17.74
C ASP A 48 0.57 -11.26 18.56
N VAL A 49 0.49 -11.37 19.88
CA VAL A 49 1.06 -10.38 20.80
C VAL A 49 2.41 -10.88 21.32
N GLY A 50 3.43 -10.03 21.27
CA GLY A 50 4.78 -10.32 21.77
C GLY A 50 5.80 -10.46 20.64
N MET A 51 6.81 -11.32 20.83
CA MET A 51 7.85 -11.54 19.82
C MET A 51 7.39 -12.63 18.85
N VAL A 52 7.15 -12.23 17.60
CA VAL A 52 6.49 -13.04 16.55
C VAL A 52 7.37 -13.19 15.31
N THR A 53 8.69 -13.15 15.52
CA THR A 53 9.74 -13.13 14.49
C THR A 53 9.58 -14.26 13.47
N GLN A 54 9.62 -13.92 12.18
CA GLN A 54 9.64 -14.87 11.07
C GLN A 54 11.07 -15.15 10.57
N SER A 55 11.22 -16.17 9.74
CA SER A 55 12.52 -16.68 9.27
C SER A 55 13.39 -15.67 8.52
N ASP A 56 12.80 -14.62 7.95
CA ASP A 56 13.49 -13.57 7.19
C ASP A 56 13.66 -12.25 7.96
N GLU A 57 13.23 -12.21 9.22
CA GLU A 57 13.27 -11.03 10.09
C GLU A 57 14.32 -11.22 11.20
N ILE A 58 15.00 -10.13 11.55
CA ILE A 58 15.90 -10.05 12.69
C ILE A 58 15.06 -10.11 13.98
N CYS A 59 13.98 -9.35 14.03
CA CYS A 59 12.97 -9.42 15.07
C CYS A 59 11.63 -8.91 14.54
N LYS A 60 10.53 -9.41 15.08
CA LYS A 60 9.20 -8.83 14.88
C LYS A 60 8.45 -8.76 16.19
N VAL A 61 7.88 -7.60 16.46
CA VAL A 61 7.03 -7.37 17.61
C VAL A 61 5.61 -7.20 17.11
N GLY A 62 4.71 -8.02 17.64
CA GLY A 62 3.28 -7.92 17.40
C GLY A 62 2.58 -7.28 18.58
N ALA A 63 1.67 -6.38 18.27
CA ALA A 63 0.56 -5.97 19.11
C ALA A 63 -0.74 -6.49 18.47
N TYR A 64 -1.84 -6.51 19.22
CA TYR A 64 -3.10 -7.12 18.78
C TYR A 64 -3.59 -6.61 17.41
N CYS A 65 -3.33 -5.34 17.08
CA CYS A 65 -3.79 -4.70 15.85
C CYS A 65 -2.68 -4.32 14.87
N CYS A 66 -1.42 -4.43 15.24
CA CYS A 66 -0.30 -4.04 14.39
C CYS A 66 0.97 -4.85 14.66
N THR A 67 1.83 -4.94 13.66
CA THR A 67 3.15 -5.54 13.82
C THR A 67 4.23 -4.58 13.34
N LEU A 68 5.42 -4.73 13.92
CA LEU A 68 6.63 -4.03 13.50
C LEU A 68 7.76 -5.04 13.44
N GLY A 69 8.27 -5.29 12.23
CA GLY A 69 9.41 -6.15 11.97
C GLY A 69 10.64 -5.36 11.57
N LEU A 70 11.80 -5.93 11.87
CA LEU A 70 13.10 -5.49 11.42
C LEU A 70 13.70 -6.60 10.55
N LYS A 71 14.07 -6.29 9.32
CA LYS A 71 14.73 -7.23 8.41
C LYS A 71 15.86 -6.58 7.63
N LYS A 72 16.66 -7.39 6.94
CA LYS A 72 17.65 -6.86 6.00
C LYS A 72 16.92 -6.22 4.80
N PRO A 73 17.22 -4.98 4.43
CA PRO A 73 16.49 -4.27 3.39
C PRO A 73 16.64 -4.98 2.04
N LYS A 74 15.52 -5.23 1.37
CA LYS A 74 15.49 -5.75 -0.01
C LYS A 74 14.95 -4.71 -0.99
N VAL A 75 14.07 -3.83 -0.52
CA VAL A 75 13.49 -2.71 -1.26
C VAL A 75 13.71 -1.40 -0.50
N LEU A 76 13.53 -0.28 -1.18
CA LEU A 76 13.54 1.05 -0.55
C LEU A 76 12.19 1.35 0.10
N CYS A 77 11.11 1.11 -0.65
CA CYS A 77 9.75 1.11 -0.12
C CYS A 77 8.89 0.11 -0.89
N SER A 78 7.92 -0.49 -0.22
CA SER A 78 6.88 -1.31 -0.84
C SER A 78 5.72 -1.35 0.12
N GLY A 79 4.51 -1.04 -0.33
CA GLY A 79 3.39 -1.12 0.58
C GLY A 79 2.07 -0.73 -0.04
N ALA A 80 1.01 -1.17 0.61
CA ALA A 80 -0.35 -0.80 0.29
C ALA A 80 -1.12 -0.57 1.59
N SER A 81 -1.89 0.51 1.62
CA SER A 81 -2.81 0.80 2.71
C SER A 81 -4.20 1.11 2.16
N GLN A 82 -5.22 0.81 2.96
CA GLN A 82 -6.59 1.14 2.65
C GLN A 82 -7.33 1.54 3.92
N CYS A 83 -8.02 2.68 3.84
CA CYS A 83 -8.89 3.21 4.88
C CYS A 83 -10.13 3.80 4.21
N LEU A 84 -11.31 3.29 4.56
CA LEU A 84 -12.56 3.62 3.88
C LEU A 84 -12.45 3.30 2.38
N CYS A 85 -12.70 4.29 1.53
CA CYS A 85 -12.55 4.20 0.08
C CYS A 85 -11.16 4.66 -0.41
N PHE A 86 -10.28 5.13 0.47
CA PHE A 86 -8.95 5.60 0.11
C PHE A 86 -7.95 4.45 0.09
N LYS A 87 -7.16 4.40 -0.96
CA LYS A 87 -6.15 3.40 -1.24
C LYS A 87 -4.82 4.09 -1.52
N GLU A 88 -3.79 3.75 -0.78
CA GLU A 88 -2.43 4.24 -0.98
C GLU A 88 -1.52 3.07 -1.35
N VAL A 89 -0.62 3.27 -2.31
CA VAL A 89 0.35 2.27 -2.75
C VAL A 89 1.68 2.93 -3.00
N ALA A 90 2.76 2.26 -2.60
CA ALA A 90 4.13 2.67 -2.89
C ALA A 90 4.99 1.47 -3.31
N SER A 91 5.95 1.70 -4.21
CA SER A 91 6.99 0.70 -4.54
C SER A 91 8.23 1.32 -5.15
N LEU A 92 9.38 1.09 -4.53
CA LEU A 92 10.70 1.39 -5.04
C LEU A 92 11.70 0.32 -4.58
N PRO A 93 12.39 -0.41 -5.47
CA PRO A 93 12.27 -0.35 -6.94
C PRO A 93 10.84 -0.67 -7.42
N PHE A 94 10.54 -0.27 -8.66
CA PHE A 94 9.22 -0.50 -9.23
C PHE A 94 8.91 -1.99 -9.27
N ASP A 95 7.71 -2.35 -8.80
CA ASP A 95 7.21 -3.72 -8.76
C ASP A 95 5.79 -3.73 -9.36
N SER A 96 5.59 -4.59 -10.36
CA SER A 96 4.30 -4.83 -10.99
C SER A 96 3.18 -5.25 -10.02
N ALA A 97 3.51 -5.78 -8.83
CA ALA A 97 2.54 -6.09 -7.79
C ALA A 97 2.01 -4.84 -7.06
N PHE A 98 2.75 -3.72 -7.14
CA PHE A 98 2.46 -2.45 -6.46
C PHE A 98 2.44 -1.28 -7.47
N VAL A 99 3.58 -0.62 -7.67
CA VAL A 99 3.78 0.46 -8.65
C VAL A 99 4.84 0.01 -9.64
N GLY A 100 4.40 -0.36 -10.85
CA GLY A 100 5.28 -0.93 -11.88
C GLY A 100 6.04 0.10 -12.73
N GLU A 101 5.59 1.34 -12.74
CA GLU A 101 6.17 2.42 -13.54
C GLU A 101 5.98 3.78 -12.86
N PRO A 102 6.81 4.79 -13.18
CA PRO A 102 6.66 6.12 -12.62
C PRO A 102 5.29 6.71 -12.97
N ILE A 103 4.63 7.33 -11.99
CA ILE A 103 3.32 7.95 -12.15
C ILE A 103 3.29 9.35 -11.54
N CYS A 104 2.53 10.27 -12.15
CA CYS A 104 2.31 11.60 -11.58
C CYS A 104 0.85 11.98 -11.76
N ALA A 105 0.21 12.40 -10.69
CA ALA A 105 -1.16 12.88 -10.71
C ALA A 105 -1.42 13.87 -9.59
N ILE A 106 -2.29 14.85 -9.82
CA ILE A 106 -2.69 15.84 -8.81
C ILE A 106 -4.19 16.09 -8.99
N CYS A 107 -4.97 16.00 -7.90
CA CYS A 107 -6.41 16.30 -7.89
C CYS A 107 -7.20 15.63 -9.02
N PHE A 108 -7.04 14.32 -9.20
CA PHE A 108 -7.65 13.51 -10.26
C PHE A 108 -7.17 13.77 -11.69
N VAL A 109 -6.15 14.62 -11.88
CA VAL A 109 -5.52 14.83 -13.19
C VAL A 109 -4.25 14.00 -13.26
N LYS A 110 -4.24 12.97 -14.11
CA LYS A 110 -3.04 12.18 -14.42
C LYS A 110 -2.16 12.97 -15.39
N LEU A 111 -0.94 13.26 -14.96
CA LEU A 111 0.05 14.06 -15.68
C LEU A 111 1.11 13.20 -16.37
N TYR A 112 1.43 12.03 -15.80
CA TYR A 112 2.43 11.10 -16.33
C TYR A 112 2.02 9.64 -16.07
N PRO A 113 2.27 8.70 -17.01
CA PRO A 113 2.93 8.89 -18.31
C PRO A 113 2.08 9.68 -19.32
N THR A 114 2.75 10.40 -20.24
CA THR A 114 2.13 11.39 -21.15
C THR A 114 1.15 10.76 -22.15
N ASN A 115 1.34 9.48 -22.46
CA ASN A 115 0.44 8.70 -23.33
C ASN A 115 -0.93 8.42 -22.69
N ASP A 116 -1.08 8.62 -21.38
CA ASP A 116 -2.33 8.40 -20.64
C ASP A 116 -2.71 9.62 -19.78
N PHE A 117 -2.49 10.82 -20.32
CA PHE A 117 -2.93 12.07 -19.70
C PHE A 117 -4.47 12.15 -19.62
N GLY A 118 -5.03 12.67 -18.54
CA GLY A 118 -6.46 12.98 -18.45
C GLY A 118 -7.03 13.10 -17.03
N LEU A 119 -8.34 13.34 -16.95
CA LEU A 119 -9.09 13.50 -15.70
C LEU A 119 -9.78 12.20 -15.28
N ALA A 120 -9.79 11.92 -13.97
CA ALA A 120 -10.40 10.75 -13.35
C ALA A 120 -9.98 9.43 -14.03
N LYS A 121 -8.68 9.29 -14.30
CA LYS A 121 -8.10 8.06 -14.84
C LYS A 121 -8.09 6.96 -13.78
N THR A 122 -8.18 5.71 -14.24
CA THR A 122 -8.13 4.54 -13.35
C THR A 122 -6.73 4.43 -12.73
N ALA A 123 -6.68 4.10 -11.45
CA ALA A 123 -5.42 3.80 -10.77
C ALA A 123 -4.80 2.49 -11.29
N PRO A 124 -3.47 2.35 -11.26
CA PRO A 124 -2.81 1.08 -11.55
C PRO A 124 -3.34 -0.06 -10.66
N MET A 125 -3.40 -1.29 -11.17
CA MET A 125 -3.81 -2.42 -10.34
C MET A 125 -2.70 -2.80 -9.36
N CYS A 126 -3.03 -2.89 -8.07
CA CYS A 126 -2.15 -3.41 -7.04
C CYS A 126 -2.70 -4.76 -6.52
N SER A 127 -2.01 -5.85 -6.84
CA SER A 127 -2.44 -7.19 -6.42
C SER A 127 -2.25 -7.42 -4.92
N ALA A 128 -1.28 -6.72 -4.30
CA ALA A 128 -1.02 -6.80 -2.86
C ALA A 128 -2.18 -6.28 -2.00
N MET A 129 -3.03 -5.40 -2.54
CA MET A 129 -4.17 -4.82 -1.81
C MET A 129 -5.41 -5.73 -1.76
N SER A 130 -5.46 -6.76 -2.63
CA SER A 130 -6.53 -7.76 -2.69
C SER A 130 -6.42 -8.86 -1.63
N ARG A 131 -5.31 -8.89 -0.87
CA ARG A 131 -5.08 -9.81 0.25
C ARG A 131 -5.64 -9.24 1.55
#